data_AF-A0A9P4MSR4-F1
#
_entry.id   AF-A0A9P4MSR4-F1
#
_cell.length_a   1.000
_cell.length_b   1.000
_cell.length_c   1.000
_cell.angle_alpha   90.00
_cell.angle_beta   90.00
_cell.angle_gamma   90.00
#
_symmetry.space_group_name_H-M   'P 1'
#
loop_
_entity.id
_entity.type
_entity.pdbx_description
1 polymer ?
#
loop_
_entity_poly.entity_id
_entity_poly.type
_entity_poly.pdbx_seq_one_letter_code
_entity_poly.pdbx_strand_id
1 'polypeptide(L)'
;MPGDDDSSSLSDCRDDLNNTKASRKRAADTVPSKAPKVAKVSNHPFMDEDFSKFRKPQADRCHPLFIPDDKWDSLISKCRKSSSKRDSCWTVLRRWDMAGRIMETSAGMIAEEPCMRCVKRGWACMIPAGDPSERGTGRSCAICRRDSQPCEPAVRPESPSILSRSLDYESSPEIRRAGESFEKAIQGRESTEILSMELLLEIRDRTKVVQDQQLLILDGLAKGTDQAWT
;
A
#
# COMPACT_ATOMS: atom_id res chain seq x y z
N MET A 1 12.97 33.63 28.97
CA MET A 1 13.42 32.58 28.03
C MET A 1 12.25 31.64 27.79
N PRO A 2 11.58 31.74 26.63
CA PRO A 2 10.90 30.61 26.00
C PRO A 2 11.76 30.13 24.81
N GLY A 3 11.94 28.84 24.51
CA GLY A 3 11.06 27.71 24.67
C GLY A 3 10.69 27.26 23.24
N ASP A 4 11.49 26.34 22.71
CA ASP A 4 11.71 26.06 21.30
C ASP A 4 10.47 25.63 20.48
N ASP A 5 10.47 26.05 19.22
CA ASP A 5 9.49 25.76 18.17
C ASP A 5 9.69 24.36 17.56
N ASP A 6 8.69 23.49 17.65
CA ASP A 6 8.62 22.25 16.85
C ASP A 6 7.89 22.51 15.52
N SER A 7 8.63 23.03 14.55
CA SER A 7 8.21 23.16 13.15
C SER A 7 8.40 21.85 12.39
N SER A 8 7.33 21.07 12.21
CA SER A 8 7.33 19.91 11.31
C SER A 8 7.03 20.32 9.87
N SER A 9 8.09 20.42 9.06
CA SER A 9 8.07 20.69 7.63
C SER A 9 7.46 19.55 6.82
N LEU A 10 6.47 19.84 5.98
CA LEU A 10 6.08 19.02 4.83
C LEU A 10 7.20 19.07 3.78
N SER A 11 8.09 18.10 3.83
CA SER A 11 9.19 17.97 2.88
C SER A 11 8.74 17.29 1.59
N ASP A 12 9.18 17.91 0.50
CA ASP A 12 9.20 17.43 -0.87
C ASP A 12 9.33 15.91 -0.99
N CYS A 13 8.55 15.29 -1.88
CA CYS A 13 8.67 13.87 -2.26
C CYS A 13 9.96 13.57 -3.06
N ARG A 14 11.06 14.26 -2.77
CA ARG A 14 12.34 14.15 -3.44
C ARG A 14 13.25 13.15 -2.75
N ASP A 15 13.81 12.29 -3.60
CA ASP A 15 15.04 11.52 -3.44
C ASP A 15 15.04 10.33 -2.46
N ASP A 16 14.59 9.17 -2.96
CA ASP A 16 14.92 7.89 -2.31
C ASP A 16 15.08 6.71 -3.32
N LEU A 17 15.56 7.00 -4.53
CA LEU A 17 15.80 6.00 -5.59
C LEU A 17 17.29 5.66 -5.82
N ASN A 18 18.22 6.25 -5.06
CA ASN A 18 19.66 6.18 -5.36
C ASN A 18 20.54 5.44 -4.34
N ASN A 19 20.01 4.54 -3.48
CA ASN A 19 20.85 3.84 -2.51
C ASN A 19 20.76 2.30 -2.51
N THR A 20 21.12 1.66 -3.63
CA THR A 20 21.37 0.19 -3.67
C THR A 20 22.71 -0.18 -4.32
N LYS A 21 23.65 0.77 -4.43
CA LYS A 21 24.94 0.55 -5.11
C LYS A 21 26.16 0.80 -4.22
N ALA A 22 26.10 0.48 -2.93
CA ALA A 22 27.30 0.51 -2.10
C ALA A 22 27.18 -0.43 -0.89
N SER A 23 27.51 -1.71 -1.07
CA SER A 23 28.16 -2.55 -0.05
C SER A 23 28.27 -3.99 -0.53
N ARG A 24 29.31 -4.29 -1.32
CA ARG A 24 30.00 -5.60 -1.31
C ARG A 24 31.46 -5.36 -1.68
N LYS A 25 32.27 -5.00 -0.70
CA LYS A 25 33.72 -4.96 -0.81
C LYS A 25 34.29 -5.76 0.38
N ARG A 26 35.04 -6.82 0.04
CA ARG A 26 35.96 -7.64 0.85
C ARG A 26 35.35 -8.72 1.76
N ALA A 27 35.52 -9.97 1.36
CA ALA A 27 36.51 -10.85 1.98
C ALA A 27 36.96 -11.86 0.91
N ALA A 28 38.24 -11.78 0.55
CA ALA A 28 38.91 -12.75 -0.30
C ALA A 28 39.53 -13.76 0.65
N ASP A 29 39.03 -14.99 0.66
CA ASP A 29 39.76 -16.13 1.18
C ASP A 29 39.77 -17.25 0.15
N THR A 30 40.98 -17.74 -0.04
CA THR A 30 41.43 -18.56 -1.15
C THR A 30 41.21 -20.02 -0.79
N VAL A 31 40.35 -20.73 -1.52
CA VAL A 31 40.31 -22.20 -1.50
C VAL A 31 40.26 -22.71 -2.94
N PRO A 32 41.32 -23.38 -3.45
CA PRO A 32 41.29 -24.01 -4.75
C PRO A 32 40.71 -25.42 -4.63
N SER A 33 39.43 -25.60 -4.92
CA SER A 33 38.85 -26.93 -5.16
C SER A 33 38.44 -27.05 -6.63
N LYS A 34 39.31 -27.70 -7.41
CA LYS A 34 39.05 -28.12 -8.79
C LYS A 34 37.93 -29.15 -8.78
N ALA A 35 36.69 -28.70 -8.92
CA ALA A 35 35.57 -29.54 -9.35
C ALA A 35 35.50 -29.57 -10.89
N PRO A 36 35.20 -30.72 -11.52
CA PRO A 36 35.10 -30.83 -12.96
C PRO A 36 33.97 -29.92 -13.49
N LYS A 37 34.30 -29.13 -14.51
CA LYS A 37 33.34 -28.28 -15.24
C LYS A 37 32.37 -29.18 -16.00
N VAL A 38 31.27 -29.56 -15.34
CA VAL A 38 30.11 -30.09 -16.05
C VAL A 38 29.52 -28.92 -16.83
N ALA A 39 29.74 -28.92 -18.15
CA ALA A 39 29.08 -28.00 -19.05
C ALA A 39 27.57 -28.19 -18.90
N LYS A 40 26.89 -27.24 -18.25
CA LYS A 40 25.43 -27.16 -18.25
C LYS A 40 24.99 -26.85 -19.68
N VAL A 41 24.71 -27.90 -20.44
CA VAL A 41 23.98 -27.81 -21.69
C VAL A 41 22.58 -27.32 -21.32
N SER A 42 22.35 -26.02 -21.45
CA SER A 42 21.02 -25.42 -21.34
C SER A 42 20.26 -25.72 -22.63
N ASN A 43 19.76 -26.94 -22.75
CA ASN A 43 18.71 -27.28 -23.71
C ASN A 43 17.39 -26.68 -23.23
N HIS A 44 17.29 -25.34 -23.21
CA HIS A 44 15.98 -24.71 -23.23
C HIS A 44 15.59 -24.54 -24.70
N PRO A 45 14.48 -25.15 -25.15
CA PRO A 45 13.96 -24.90 -26.49
C PRO A 45 13.76 -23.38 -26.62
N PHE A 46 14.54 -22.79 -27.52
CA PHE A 46 14.65 -21.37 -27.77
C PHE A 46 13.40 -20.91 -28.53
N MET A 47 12.23 -21.01 -27.88
CA MET A 47 11.04 -20.32 -28.33
C MET A 47 11.29 -18.84 -28.06
N ASP A 48 11.04 -17.99 -29.06
CA ASP A 48 10.94 -16.54 -28.90
C ASP A 48 9.92 -16.24 -27.79
N GLU A 49 10.39 -16.16 -26.55
CA GLU A 49 9.53 -15.83 -25.43
C GLU A 49 9.07 -14.39 -25.62
N ASP A 50 7.79 -14.25 -25.92
CA ASP A 50 7.19 -12.98 -26.18
C ASP A 50 7.13 -12.15 -24.88
N PHE A 51 8.04 -11.18 -24.78
CA PHE A 51 8.05 -10.20 -23.69
C PHE A 51 6.80 -9.29 -23.70
N SER A 52 5.97 -9.35 -24.74
CA SER A 52 4.68 -8.64 -24.80
C SER A 52 3.70 -9.09 -23.69
N LYS A 53 3.89 -10.29 -23.12
CA LYS A 53 3.05 -10.80 -22.03
C LYS A 53 3.16 -10.00 -20.73
N PHE A 54 4.25 -9.25 -20.54
CA PHE A 54 4.47 -8.45 -19.35
C PHE A 54 3.86 -7.07 -19.49
N ARG A 55 3.00 -6.70 -18.54
CA ARG A 55 2.35 -5.40 -18.51
C ARG A 55 3.14 -4.41 -17.64
N LYS A 56 3.32 -3.20 -18.15
CA LYS A 56 3.81 -2.07 -17.35
C LYS A 56 2.73 -1.66 -16.33
N PRO A 57 3.05 -1.54 -15.03
CA PRO A 57 2.13 -0.98 -14.05
C PRO A 57 1.60 0.39 -14.46
N GLN A 58 0.31 0.61 -14.27
CA GLN A 58 -0.36 1.90 -14.48
C GLN A 58 -0.49 2.58 -13.12
N ALA A 59 0.57 3.29 -12.73
CA ALA A 59 0.65 3.93 -11.43
C ALA A 59 0.99 5.41 -11.60
N ASP A 60 0.45 6.27 -10.73
CA ASP A 60 0.75 7.70 -10.74
C ASP A 60 2.20 7.97 -10.35
N ARG A 61 2.73 9.15 -10.71
CA ARG A 61 4.15 9.51 -10.46
C ARG A 61 4.57 9.40 -8.99
N CYS A 62 3.64 9.64 -8.07
CA CYS A 62 3.89 9.57 -6.63
C CYS A 62 3.76 8.14 -6.07
N HIS A 63 3.25 7.20 -6.87
CA HIS A 63 3.02 5.83 -6.43
C HIS A 63 4.34 5.04 -6.43
N PRO A 64 4.57 4.15 -5.44
CA PRO A 64 5.78 3.36 -5.38
C PRO A 64 6.05 2.51 -6.62
N LEU A 65 5.00 2.02 -7.29
CA LEU A 65 5.12 1.23 -8.53
C LEU A 65 5.26 2.08 -9.80
N PHE A 66 5.45 3.39 -9.69
CA PHE A 66 5.71 4.20 -10.88
C PHE A 66 7.01 3.78 -11.55
N ILE A 67 6.94 3.57 -12.86
CA ILE A 67 8.11 3.36 -13.72
C ILE A 67 7.93 4.19 -15.00
N PRO A 68 8.88 5.09 -15.31
CA PRO A 68 8.89 5.81 -16.58
C PRO A 68 8.97 4.89 -17.80
N ASP A 69 8.39 5.34 -18.91
CA ASP A 69 8.29 4.57 -20.17
C ASP A 69 9.66 4.18 -20.72
N ASP A 70 10.59 5.14 -20.76
CA ASP A 70 11.97 4.92 -21.18
C ASP A 70 12.69 3.87 -20.33
N LYS A 71 12.43 3.84 -19.02
CA LYS A 71 12.99 2.85 -18.10
C LYS A 71 12.38 1.47 -18.30
N TRP A 72 11.06 1.40 -18.53
CA TRP A 72 10.39 0.14 -18.86
C TRP A 72 10.88 -0.45 -20.18
N ASP A 73 10.97 0.38 -21.22
CA ASP A 73 11.44 -0.03 -22.55
C ASP A 73 12.93 -0.42 -22.52
N SER A 74 13.73 0.26 -21.69
CA SER A 74 15.12 -0.13 -21.43
C SER A 74 15.22 -1.51 -20.78
N LEU A 75 14.32 -1.85 -19.84
CA LEU A 75 14.28 -3.18 -19.23
C LEU A 75 13.95 -4.25 -20.29
N ILE A 76 12.89 -4.05 -21.08
CA ILE A 76 12.52 -4.99 -22.15
C ILE A 76 13.67 -5.15 -23.15
N SER A 77 14.27 -4.05 -23.60
CA SER A 77 15.38 -4.05 -24.56
C SER A 77 16.61 -4.78 -24.02
N LYS A 78 16.93 -4.61 -22.73
CA LYS A 78 18.02 -5.34 -22.06
C LYS A 78 17.75 -6.84 -22.00
N CYS A 79 16.49 -7.24 -21.73
CA CYS A 79 16.11 -8.65 -21.72
C CYS A 79 16.27 -9.30 -23.10
N ARG A 80 15.94 -8.56 -24.17
CA ARG A 80 16.09 -9.04 -25.56
C ARG A 80 17.56 -9.20 -25.97
N LYS A 81 18.43 -8.24 -25.61
CA LYS A 81 19.83 -8.19 -26.07
C LYS A 81 20.78 -9.16 -25.35
N SER A 82 20.50 -9.56 -24.11
CA SER A 82 21.44 -10.34 -23.30
C SER A 82 20.93 -11.77 -23.05
N SER A 83 21.44 -12.73 -23.82
CA SER A 83 21.14 -14.16 -23.61
C SER A 83 21.60 -14.66 -22.24
N SER A 84 22.76 -14.20 -21.74
CA SER A 84 23.32 -14.61 -20.45
C SER A 84 22.63 -14.02 -19.22
N LYS A 85 21.86 -12.93 -19.37
CA LYS A 85 21.09 -12.31 -18.27
C LYS A 85 19.58 -12.45 -18.45
N ARG A 86 19.13 -13.21 -19.46
CA ARG A 86 17.72 -13.31 -19.85
C ARG A 86 16.83 -13.74 -18.67
N ASP A 87 17.20 -14.80 -17.94
CA ASP A 87 16.42 -15.32 -16.81
C ASP A 87 16.27 -14.29 -15.68
N SER A 88 17.35 -13.56 -15.37
CA SER A 88 17.30 -12.51 -14.35
C SER A 88 16.44 -11.33 -14.78
N CYS A 89 16.49 -10.95 -16.06
CA CYS A 89 15.70 -9.87 -16.62
C CYS A 89 14.20 -10.23 -16.71
N TRP A 90 13.90 -11.45 -17.13
CA TRP A 90 12.55 -12.01 -17.14
C TRP A 90 11.95 -12.05 -15.73
N THR A 91 12.75 -12.45 -14.74
CA THR A 91 12.34 -12.43 -13.33
C THR A 91 11.99 -11.01 -12.86
N VAL A 92 12.77 -10.01 -13.27
CA VAL A 92 12.49 -8.60 -12.95
C VAL A 92 11.19 -8.15 -13.61
N LEU A 93 10.99 -8.39 -14.92
CA LEU A 93 9.75 -8.02 -15.61
C LEU A 93 8.52 -8.69 -14.98
N ARG A 94 8.61 -9.98 -14.66
CA ARG A 94 7.55 -10.72 -13.96
C ARG A 94 7.21 -10.10 -12.61
N ARG A 95 8.21 -9.67 -11.84
CA ARG A 95 7.99 -9.02 -10.53
C ARG A 95 7.24 -7.70 -10.67
N TRP A 96 7.59 -6.89 -11.67
CA TRP A 96 6.88 -5.64 -11.95
C TRP A 96 5.45 -5.88 -12.42
N ASP A 97 5.24 -6.76 -13.40
CA ASP A 97 3.90 -7.11 -13.91
C ASP A 97 2.99 -7.61 -12.77
N MET A 98 3.49 -8.53 -11.95
CA MET A 98 2.74 -9.06 -10.82
C MET A 98 2.42 -8.00 -9.77
N ALA A 99 3.38 -7.14 -9.42
CA ALA A 99 3.15 -6.07 -8.46
C ALA A 99 2.07 -5.10 -8.97
N GLY A 100 2.13 -4.72 -10.25
CA GLY A 100 1.11 -3.89 -10.88
C GLY A 100 -0.27 -4.55 -10.84
N ARG A 101 -0.37 -5.84 -11.18
CA ARG A 101 -1.65 -6.58 -11.10
C ARG A 101 -2.24 -6.59 -9.68
N ILE A 102 -1.41 -6.83 -8.66
CA ILE A 102 -1.88 -6.83 -7.26
C ILE A 102 -2.38 -5.45 -6.84
N MET A 103 -1.74 -4.36 -7.26
CA MET A 103 -2.14 -3.01 -6.85
C MET A 103 -3.32 -2.45 -7.66
N GLU A 104 -3.48 -2.87 -8.92
CA GLU A 104 -4.38 -2.20 -9.88
C GLU A 104 -5.63 -3.01 -10.22
N THR A 105 -5.70 -4.29 -9.85
CA THR A 105 -6.85 -5.15 -10.18
C THR A 105 -7.39 -5.87 -8.93
N SER A 106 -8.52 -6.57 -9.09
CA SER A 106 -9.09 -7.46 -8.08
C SER A 106 -8.20 -8.66 -7.72
N ALA A 107 -7.02 -8.79 -8.36
CA ALA A 107 -6.01 -9.78 -7.98
C ALA A 107 -5.30 -9.43 -6.67
N GLY A 108 -5.50 -8.23 -6.13
CA GLY A 108 -5.00 -7.86 -4.81
C GLY A 108 -6.10 -7.48 -3.82
N MET A 109 -5.74 -7.55 -2.54
CA MET A 109 -6.54 -7.09 -1.42
C MET A 109 -5.65 -6.33 -0.44
N ILE A 110 -6.24 -5.41 0.32
CA ILE A 110 -5.53 -4.72 1.41
C ILE A 110 -5.20 -5.75 2.49
N ALA A 111 -3.94 -5.77 2.93
CA ALA A 111 -3.51 -6.63 4.01
C ALA A 111 -4.12 -6.17 5.34
N GLU A 112 -4.70 -7.10 6.10
CA GLU A 112 -5.19 -6.86 7.47
C GLU A 112 -4.05 -6.40 8.39
N GLU A 113 -2.85 -6.95 8.17
CA GLU A 113 -1.62 -6.59 8.84
C GLU A 113 -0.61 -6.06 7.82
N PRO A 114 -0.48 -4.72 7.67
CA PRO A 114 0.45 -4.15 6.72
C PRO A 114 1.90 -4.41 7.11
N CYS A 115 2.78 -4.53 6.13
CA CYS A 115 4.21 -4.72 6.40
C CYS A 115 4.87 -3.42 6.90
N MET A 116 5.92 -3.56 7.72
CA MET A 116 6.72 -2.46 8.28
C MET A 116 7.09 -1.39 7.23
N ARG A 117 7.48 -1.84 6.04
CA ARG A 117 7.89 -0.96 4.94
C ARG A 117 6.75 -0.10 4.40
N CYS A 118 5.57 -0.70 4.23
CA CYS A 118 4.40 0.02 3.73
C CYS A 118 3.92 1.03 4.78
N VAL A 119 3.89 0.64 6.06
CA VAL A 119 3.55 1.53 7.18
C VAL A 119 4.51 2.73 7.24
N LYS A 120 5.83 2.47 7.26
CA LYS A 120 6.84 3.54 7.35
C LYS A 120 6.77 4.54 6.20
N ARG A 121 6.34 4.10 5.01
CA ARG A 121 6.25 4.93 3.81
C ARG A 121 4.84 5.49 3.55
N GLY A 122 3.87 5.21 4.41
CA GLY A 122 2.49 5.64 4.22
C GLY A 122 1.83 5.06 2.97
N TRP A 123 2.21 3.85 2.55
CA TRP A 123 1.67 3.18 1.36
C TRP A 123 0.65 2.11 1.73
N ALA A 124 -0.35 1.92 0.86
CA ALA A 124 -1.28 0.80 0.98
C ALA A 124 -0.52 -0.53 0.81
N CYS A 125 -0.64 -1.41 1.79
CA CYS A 125 -0.01 -2.74 1.75
C CYS A 125 -0.96 -3.73 1.06
N MET A 126 -0.84 -3.88 -0.26
CA MET A 126 -1.65 -4.86 -1.00
C MET A 126 -0.93 -6.20 -1.12
N ILE A 127 -1.66 -7.28 -0.88
CA ILE A 127 -1.22 -8.68 -1.02
C ILE A 127 -2.08 -9.38 -2.09
N PRO A 128 -1.60 -10.48 -2.71
CA PRO A 128 -2.42 -11.26 -3.62
C PRO A 128 -3.73 -11.72 -2.97
N ALA A 129 -4.84 -11.50 -3.66
CA ALA A 129 -6.13 -12.08 -3.32
C ALA A 129 -6.05 -13.59 -3.57
N GLY A 130 -6.00 -14.35 -2.49
CA GLY A 130 -6.00 -15.80 -2.50
C GLY A 130 -6.71 -16.32 -1.27
N ASP A 131 -6.84 -17.63 -1.16
CA ASP A 131 -7.63 -18.27 -0.10
C ASP A 131 -7.20 -17.78 1.30
N PRO A 132 -8.12 -17.22 2.12
CA PRO A 132 -7.81 -16.71 3.46
C PRO A 132 -7.29 -17.79 4.42
N SER A 133 -7.40 -19.07 4.06
CA SER A 133 -6.84 -20.20 4.81
C SER A 133 -5.29 -20.28 4.76
N GLU A 134 -4.65 -19.62 3.78
CA GLU A 134 -3.18 -19.55 3.67
C GLU A 134 -2.56 -18.36 4.44
N ARG A 135 -3.29 -17.76 5.38
CA ARG A 135 -2.88 -16.57 6.16
C ARG A 135 -1.58 -16.74 6.96
N GLY A 136 -1.07 -17.95 7.11
CA GLY A 136 0.00 -18.28 8.05
C GLY A 136 1.40 -17.79 7.68
N THR A 137 1.83 -17.85 6.43
CA THR A 137 3.25 -17.61 6.12
C THR A 137 3.47 -17.39 4.62
N GLY A 138 3.86 -16.17 4.22
CA GLY A 138 4.57 -15.99 2.95
C GLY A 138 3.86 -15.21 1.83
N ARG A 139 2.71 -14.57 2.07
CA ARG A 139 2.18 -13.60 1.10
C ARG A 139 2.92 -12.26 1.19
N SER A 140 4.02 -12.16 0.43
CA SER A 140 4.75 -10.90 0.27
C SER A 140 3.89 -9.86 -0.44
N CYS A 141 3.80 -8.66 0.11
CA CYS A 141 3.05 -7.56 -0.49
C CYS A 141 3.64 -7.16 -1.86
N ALA A 142 2.86 -6.46 -2.69
CA ALA A 142 3.26 -6.06 -4.04
C ALA A 142 4.64 -5.37 -4.07
N ILE A 143 4.89 -4.47 -3.11
CA ILE A 143 6.14 -3.71 -3.01
C ILE A 143 7.32 -4.60 -2.62
N CYS A 144 7.19 -5.38 -1.54
CA CYS A 144 8.25 -6.28 -1.09
C CYS A 144 8.56 -7.36 -2.14
N ARG A 145 7.53 -7.85 -2.84
CA ARG A 145 7.67 -8.82 -3.93
C ARG A 145 8.42 -8.24 -5.13
N ARG A 146 8.11 -6.99 -5.51
CA ARG A 146 8.85 -6.27 -6.56
C ARG A 146 10.33 -6.15 -6.20
N ASP A 147 10.61 -5.68 -4.99
CA ASP A 147 11.97 -5.42 -4.51
C ASP A 147 12.74 -6.69 -4.15
N SER A 148 12.06 -7.85 -4.14
CA SER A 148 12.64 -9.14 -3.73
C SER A 148 13.16 -9.11 -2.31
N GLN A 149 12.42 -8.43 -1.44
CA GLN A 149 12.75 -8.25 -0.04
C GLN A 149 11.77 -9.04 0.84
N PRO A 150 12.19 -9.48 2.03
CA PRO A 150 11.28 -10.08 2.98
C PRO A 150 10.16 -9.10 3.35
N CYS A 151 8.96 -9.65 3.50
CA CYS A 151 7.78 -8.90 3.91
C CYS A 151 7.58 -9.13 5.40
N GLU A 152 8.09 -8.22 6.22
CA GLU A 152 7.97 -8.29 7.67
C GLU A 152 6.65 -7.63 8.10
N PRO A 153 5.74 -8.36 8.78
CA PRO A 153 4.54 -7.74 9.31
C PRO A 153 4.94 -6.65 10.30
N ALA A 154 4.21 -5.52 10.29
CA ALA A 154 4.31 -4.58 11.38
C ALA A 154 3.78 -5.31 12.61
N VAL A 155 4.69 -5.75 13.49
CA VAL A 155 4.35 -6.30 14.80
C VAL A 155 3.43 -5.26 15.42
N ARG A 156 2.14 -5.60 15.57
CA ARG A 156 1.27 -4.78 16.42
C ARG A 156 2.02 -4.73 17.75
N PRO A 157 2.39 -3.54 18.26
CA PRO A 157 2.76 -3.49 19.66
C PRO A 157 1.62 -4.19 20.38
N GLU A 158 1.94 -5.17 21.22
CA GLU A 158 0.96 -5.80 22.09
C GLU A 158 0.42 -4.69 23.00
N SER A 159 -0.50 -3.89 22.46
CA SER A 159 -1.32 -3.01 23.23
C SER A 159 -2.11 -3.96 24.11
N PRO A 160 -1.91 -3.93 25.45
CA PRO A 160 -2.70 -4.75 26.33
C PRO A 160 -4.15 -4.47 25.99
N SER A 161 -4.93 -5.52 25.72
CA SER A 161 -6.29 -5.47 25.23
C SER A 161 -7.16 -4.47 26.00
N ILE A 162 -7.17 -3.19 25.59
CA ILE A 162 -8.10 -2.18 26.13
C ILE A 162 -9.52 -2.47 25.60
N LEU A 163 -9.63 -3.23 24.49
CA LEU A 163 -10.90 -3.67 23.92
C LEU A 163 -11.59 -4.81 24.67
N SER A 164 -10.92 -5.48 25.63
CA SER A 164 -11.62 -6.37 26.57
C SER A 164 -12.25 -5.62 27.76
N ARG A 165 -12.20 -4.27 27.77
CA ARG A 165 -12.87 -3.43 28.77
C ARG A 165 -14.05 -2.62 28.22
N SER A 166 -14.45 -2.88 26.97
CA SER A 166 -15.55 -2.16 26.30
C SER A 166 -16.87 -2.94 26.21
N LEU A 167 -16.94 -4.16 26.76
CA LEU A 167 -18.20 -4.93 26.80
C LEU A 167 -19.15 -4.56 27.96
N ASP A 168 -18.81 -3.57 28.78
CA ASP A 168 -19.74 -3.07 29.80
C ASP A 168 -20.49 -1.80 29.37
N TYR A 169 -20.17 -1.22 28.20
CA TYR A 169 -20.83 0.01 27.72
C TYR A 169 -22.27 -0.22 27.24
N GLU A 170 -22.64 -1.46 26.88
CA GLU A 170 -24.03 -1.84 26.56
C GLU A 170 -24.93 -1.94 27.81
N SER A 171 -24.37 -1.87 29.01
CA SER A 171 -25.14 -1.88 30.26
C SER A 171 -25.54 -0.48 30.74
N SER A 172 -25.30 0.58 29.96
CA SER A 172 -25.79 1.91 30.32
C SER A 172 -27.31 2.02 30.10
N PRO A 173 -28.12 2.23 31.15
CA PRO A 173 -29.58 2.36 31.05
C PRO A 173 -30.04 3.58 30.24
N GLU A 174 -29.12 4.47 29.86
CA GLU A 174 -29.38 5.62 29.00
C GLU A 174 -29.41 5.22 27.52
N ILE A 175 -28.52 4.31 27.09
CA ILE A 175 -28.45 3.83 25.70
C ILE A 175 -29.62 2.89 25.39
N ARG A 176 -30.01 2.04 26.35
CA ARG A 176 -31.23 1.22 26.22
C ARG A 176 -32.48 2.07 26.07
N ARG A 177 -32.61 3.18 26.80
CA ARG A 177 -33.75 4.10 26.65
C ARG A 177 -33.76 4.81 25.30
N ALA A 178 -32.59 5.13 24.75
CA ALA A 178 -32.49 5.70 23.40
C ALA A 178 -32.86 4.68 22.31
N GLY A 179 -32.42 3.42 22.45
CA GLY A 179 -32.77 2.33 21.53
C GLY A 179 -34.26 1.98 21.54
N GLU A 180 -34.86 1.84 22.73
CA GLU A 180 -36.29 1.52 22.89
C GLU A 180 -37.21 2.65 22.38
N SER A 181 -36.76 3.92 22.41
CA SER A 181 -37.48 5.03 21.78
C SER A 181 -37.41 4.99 20.26
N PHE A 182 -36.30 4.53 19.70
CA PHE A 182 -36.10 4.46 18.25
C PHE A 182 -36.89 3.29 17.63
N GLU A 183 -36.89 2.12 18.26
CA GLU A 183 -37.69 0.98 17.80
C GLU A 183 -39.20 1.26 17.85
N LYS A 184 -39.69 1.91 18.91
CA LYS A 184 -41.10 2.33 18.97
C LYS A 184 -41.47 3.39 17.92
N ALA A 185 -40.51 4.23 17.49
CA ALA A 185 -40.74 5.18 16.41
C ALA A 185 -40.84 4.49 15.03
N ILE A 186 -40.19 3.34 14.86
CA ILE A 186 -40.23 2.56 13.61
C ILE A 186 -41.48 1.67 13.56
N GLN A 187 -41.91 1.09 14.68
CA GLN A 187 -43.03 0.16 14.73
C GLN A 187 -44.41 0.79 14.51
N GLY A 188 -44.50 2.13 14.46
CA GLY A 188 -45.69 2.87 14.05
C GLY A 188 -45.73 3.26 12.57
N ARG A 189 -44.71 2.91 11.77
CA ARG A 189 -44.65 3.23 10.34
C ARG A 189 -44.53 1.96 9.51
N GLU A 190 -45.64 1.23 9.41
CA GLU A 190 -45.84 0.29 8.30
C GLU A 190 -45.94 1.07 6.99
N SER A 191 -44.77 1.36 6.40
CA SER A 191 -44.56 1.57 4.96
C SER A 191 -43.07 1.75 4.75
N THR A 192 -42.36 0.63 4.66
CA THR A 192 -41.07 0.53 3.99
C THR A 192 -41.27 0.75 2.50
N GLU A 193 -41.39 2.00 2.09
CA GLU A 193 -41.08 2.42 0.72
C GLU A 193 -40.85 3.93 0.72
N ILE A 194 -39.71 4.32 0.14
CA ILE A 194 -39.27 5.70 -0.10
C ILE A 194 -38.75 6.40 1.16
N LEU A 195 -37.43 6.38 1.38
CA LEU A 195 -36.76 7.53 1.99
C LEU A 195 -37.19 8.73 1.16
N SER A 196 -38.07 9.59 1.70
CA SER A 196 -38.60 10.73 0.94
C SER A 196 -37.42 11.50 0.37
N MET A 197 -37.56 11.95 -0.87
CA MET A 197 -36.52 12.74 -1.55
C MET A 197 -36.10 13.95 -0.68
N GLU A 198 -37.02 14.46 0.15
CA GLU A 198 -36.75 15.47 1.18
C GLU A 198 -35.72 15.02 2.23
N LEU A 199 -35.80 13.79 2.76
CA LEU A 199 -34.82 13.31 3.75
C LEU A 199 -33.44 13.10 3.12
N LEU A 200 -33.38 12.64 1.86
CA LEU A 200 -32.12 12.53 1.13
C LEU A 200 -31.51 13.91 0.82
N LEU A 201 -32.34 14.90 0.50
CA LEU A 201 -31.91 16.29 0.33
C LEU A 201 -31.45 16.89 1.66
N GLU A 202 -32.12 16.61 2.76
CA GLU A 202 -31.71 17.08 4.09
C GLU A 202 -30.37 16.47 4.52
N ILE A 203 -30.13 15.18 4.24
CA ILE A 203 -28.83 14.53 4.45
C ILE A 203 -27.75 15.17 3.56
N ARG A 204 -28.07 15.47 2.30
CA ARG A 204 -27.14 16.14 1.37
C ARG A 204 -26.78 17.54 1.83
N ASP A 205 -27.75 18.30 2.30
CA ASP A 205 -27.52 19.68 2.74
C ASP A 205 -26.73 19.69 4.06
N ARG A 206 -27.00 18.77 4.98
CA ARG A 206 -26.18 18.61 6.20
C ARG A 206 -24.75 18.19 5.91
N THR A 207 -24.54 17.29 4.95
CA THR A 207 -23.17 16.90 4.54
C THR A 207 -22.43 18.03 3.84
N LYS A 208 -23.13 18.87 3.06
CA LYS A 208 -22.56 20.07 2.46
C LYS A 208 -22.14 21.11 3.51
N VAL A 209 -22.94 21.33 4.56
CA VAL A 209 -22.58 22.22 5.67
C VAL A 209 -21.31 21.74 6.39
N VAL A 210 -21.14 20.44 6.59
CA VAL A 210 -19.93 19.87 7.20
C VAL A 210 -18.70 20.07 6.29
N GLN A 211 -18.85 19.87 4.97
CA GLN A 211 -17.77 20.13 4.02
C GLN A 211 -17.38 21.61 3.96
N ASP A 212 -18.36 22.52 3.94
CA ASP A 212 -18.11 23.97 3.91
C ASP A 212 -17.42 24.43 5.21
N GLN A 213 -17.78 23.86 6.37
CA GLN A 213 -17.08 24.11 7.64
C GLN A 213 -15.64 23.59 7.62
N GLN A 214 -15.39 22.41 7.06
CA GLN A 214 -14.02 21.88 6.91
C GLN A 214 -13.17 22.76 6.00
N LEU A 215 -13.74 23.30 4.90
CA LEU A 215 -13.04 24.22 4.02
C LEU A 215 -12.72 25.56 4.69
N LEU A 216 -13.62 26.10 5.52
CA LEU A 216 -13.36 27.32 6.30
C LEU A 216 -12.25 27.12 7.34
N ILE A 217 -12.19 25.94 7.97
CA ILE A 217 -11.11 25.60 8.91
C ILE A 217 -9.77 25.54 8.15
N LEU A 218 -9.73 24.92 6.97
CA LEU A 218 -8.53 24.84 6.14
C LEU A 218 -8.07 26.21 5.63
N ASP A 219 -8.99 27.08 5.21
CA ASP A 219 -8.67 28.45 4.75
C ASP A 219 -8.21 29.35 5.91
N GLY A 220 -8.78 29.18 7.11
CA GLY A 220 -8.31 29.84 8.33
C GLY A 220 -6.88 29.43 8.71
N LEU A 221 -6.55 28.15 8.58
CA LEU A 221 -5.18 27.66 8.79
C LEU A 221 -4.20 28.22 7.75
N ALA A 222 -4.60 28.34 6.48
CA ALA A 222 -3.76 28.89 5.42
C ALA A 222 -3.48 30.41 5.59
N LYS A 223 -4.45 31.18 6.09
CA LYS A 223 -4.28 32.62 6.33
C LYS A 223 -3.51 32.91 7.63
N GLY A 224 -3.60 32.03 8.62
CA GLY A 224 -2.82 32.13 9.86
C GLY A 224 -1.32 31.92 9.67
N THR A 225 -0.91 31.17 8.63
CA THR A 225 0.51 30.91 8.36
C THR A 225 1.26 32.09 7.74
N ASP A 226 0.58 33.05 7.11
CA ASP A 226 1.25 34.21 6.47
C ASP A 226 1.62 35.33 7.45
N GLN A 227 0.99 35.39 8.63
CA GLN A 227 1.35 36.38 9.67
C GLN A 227 2.46 35.94 10.62
N ALA A 228 2.88 34.67 10.55
CA ALA A 228 3.90 34.11 11.45
C ALA A 228 5.35 34.23 10.91
N TRP A 229 5.54 34.81 9.71
CA TRP A 229 6.84 34.90 9.02
C TRP A 229 7.27 36.33 8.64
N THR A 230 6.78 37.33 9.36
CA THR A 230 7.28 38.73 9.33
C THR A 230 7.68 39.16 10.72
#